data_AF-A0A4Q3AZN9-F1
#
_entry.id   AF-A0A4Q3AZN9-F1
#
_cell.length_a   1.000
_cell.length_b   1.000
_cell.length_c   1.000
_cell.angle_alpha   90.00
_cell.angle_beta   90.00
_cell.angle_gamma   90.00
#
_symmetry.space_group_name_H-M   'P 1'
#
loop_
_entity.id
_entity.type
_entity.pdbx_description
1 polymer ?
#
loop_
_entity_poly.entity_id
_entity_poly.type
_entity_poly.pdbx_seq_one_letter_code
_entity_poly.pdbx_strand_id
1 'polypeptide(L)'
;MKYALAFVCILLTGGCKNNHRSKAVKSTQDTLQTIIKPTRSYQLFIADCKQALTDLRAESKTQQVQDFIYSNISKKMPGYWDGTVWDFNGTTRKPGEGSIACGYFITTILEDIGLKISRIKMAQE
;
A
#
# COMPACT_ATOMS: atom_id res chain seq x y z
N MET A 1 75.89 -11.35 -15.03
CA MET A 1 75.64 -10.37 -16.11
C MET A 1 74.22 -10.62 -16.61
N LYS A 2 73.20 -9.85 -16.19
CA LYS A 2 72.84 -8.48 -16.60
C LYS A 2 72.50 -8.37 -18.10
N TYR A 3 71.23 -8.59 -18.45
CA TYR A 3 70.46 -7.97 -19.53
C TYR A 3 68.99 -8.03 -19.04
N ALA A 4 68.31 -7.00 -18.55
CA ALA A 4 68.06 -5.64 -19.02
C ALA A 4 67.36 -5.58 -20.38
N LEU A 5 66.17 -4.97 -20.36
CA LEU A 5 65.28 -4.57 -21.44
C LEU A 5 64.39 -5.64 -22.09
N ALA A 6 63.17 -5.74 -21.59
CA ALA A 6 61.99 -5.86 -22.44
C ALA A 6 60.82 -5.10 -21.79
N PHE A 7 60.53 -3.92 -22.35
CA PHE A 7 59.23 -3.25 -22.39
C PHE A 7 58.55 -2.96 -21.03
N VAL A 8 58.84 -1.83 -20.38
CA VAL A 8 58.07 -0.57 -20.60
C VAL A 8 56.93 -0.76 -21.60
N CYS A 9 55.73 -1.01 -21.08
CA CYS A 9 54.48 -0.60 -21.70
C CYS A 9 53.36 -0.68 -20.64
N ILE A 10 52.76 0.49 -20.39
CA ILE A 10 51.38 0.65 -19.91
C ILE A 10 51.27 0.41 -18.38
N LEU A 11 51.80 1.31 -17.54
CA LEU A 11 51.11 2.55 -17.15
C LEU A 11 49.59 2.45 -17.31
N LEU A 12 48.92 2.29 -16.17
CA LEU A 12 47.81 3.15 -15.75
C LEU A 12 46.82 3.50 -16.86
N THR A 13 45.73 2.75 -16.96
CA THR A 13 44.36 3.27 -17.20
C THR A 13 43.35 2.12 -17.32
N GLY A 14 43.33 1.24 -16.32
CA GLY A 14 42.14 0.42 -16.05
C GLY A 14 41.09 1.22 -15.29
N GLY A 15 40.74 2.41 -15.78
CA GLY A 15 39.68 3.21 -15.19
C GLY A 15 38.34 2.53 -15.40
N CYS A 16 37.74 2.00 -14.32
CA CYS A 16 36.33 1.64 -14.32
C CYS A 16 35.52 2.91 -14.66
N LYS A 17 35.07 3.02 -15.91
CA LYS A 17 33.99 3.94 -16.27
C LYS A 17 32.72 3.42 -15.59
N ASN A 18 32.54 3.78 -14.32
CA ASN A 18 31.23 3.75 -13.68
C ASN A 18 30.37 4.77 -14.42
N ASN A 19 29.66 4.29 -15.44
CA ASN A 19 28.65 5.06 -16.14
C ASN A 19 27.39 5.10 -15.25
N HIS A 20 27.51 5.72 -14.07
CA HIS A 20 26.36 6.14 -13.30
C HIS A 20 25.84 7.40 -13.98
N ARG A 21 25.11 7.19 -15.09
CA ARG A 21 24.20 8.22 -15.61
C ARG A 21 23.13 8.38 -14.54
N SER A 22 23.39 9.23 -13.55
CA SER A 22 22.35 9.78 -12.69
C SER A 22 21.37 10.48 -13.61
N LYS A 23 20.32 9.76 -14.02
CA LYS A 23 19.14 10.39 -14.56
C LYS A 23 18.70 11.38 -13.48
N ALA A 24 18.64 12.65 -13.84
CA ALA A 24 18.06 13.67 -13.00
C ALA A 24 16.71 13.13 -12.49
N VAL A 25 16.64 12.85 -11.18
CA VAL A 25 15.38 12.63 -10.48
C VAL A 25 14.64 13.96 -10.63
N LYS A 26 13.68 14.00 -11.55
CA LYS A 26 12.77 15.14 -11.66
C LYS A 26 12.08 15.29 -10.31
N SER A 27 12.23 16.49 -9.78
CA SER A 27 11.68 17.00 -8.53
C SER A 27 10.35 16.35 -8.15
N THR A 28 10.33 15.81 -6.94
CA THR A 28 9.24 15.23 -6.18
C THR A 28 8.19 16.29 -5.83
N GLN A 29 7.41 16.78 -6.80
CA GLN A 29 6.35 17.74 -6.48
C GLN A 29 5.04 17.67 -7.27
N ASP A 30 4.86 16.85 -8.32
CA ASP A 30 3.61 16.93 -9.10
C ASP A 30 3.02 15.58 -9.53
N THR A 31 3.06 14.63 -8.60
CA THR A 31 1.95 13.69 -8.47
C THR A 31 1.41 13.88 -7.07
N LEU A 32 0.84 15.06 -6.81
CA LEU A 32 -0.31 15.08 -5.92
C LEU A 32 -1.27 14.11 -6.59
N GLN A 33 -1.30 12.87 -6.08
CA GLN A 33 -2.29 11.91 -6.51
C GLN A 33 -3.60 12.67 -6.39
N THR A 34 -4.23 13.00 -7.51
CA THR A 34 -5.59 13.47 -7.51
C THR A 34 -6.29 12.43 -6.65
N ILE A 35 -6.72 12.81 -5.44
CA ILE A 35 -7.39 11.87 -4.57
C ILE A 35 -8.67 11.59 -5.32
N ILE A 36 -8.66 10.51 -6.12
CA ILE A 36 -9.81 10.11 -6.91
C ILE A 36 -10.78 9.60 -5.87
N LYS A 37 -11.61 10.51 -5.36
CA LYS A 37 -12.70 10.17 -4.50
C LYS A 37 -13.48 9.06 -5.20
N PRO A 38 -13.66 7.91 -4.55
CA PRO A 38 -14.28 6.77 -5.21
C PRO A 38 -15.64 7.18 -5.80
N THR A 39 -15.85 6.88 -7.09
CA THR A 39 -17.10 7.22 -7.79
C THR A 39 -18.31 6.50 -7.20
N ARG A 40 -18.09 5.34 -6.59
CA ARG A 40 -19.13 4.48 -5.98
C ARG A 40 -19.23 4.75 -4.49
N SER A 41 -20.42 4.58 -3.90
CA SER A 41 -20.59 4.70 -2.45
C SER A 41 -19.87 3.58 -1.70
N TYR A 42 -19.44 3.87 -0.47
CA TYR A 42 -18.71 2.90 0.35
C TYR A 42 -19.55 1.64 0.64
N GLN A 43 -20.85 1.81 0.89
CA GLN A 43 -21.77 0.71 1.20
C GLN A 43 -21.88 -0.28 0.04
N LEU A 44 -21.97 0.26 -1.19
CA LEU A 44 -21.99 -0.57 -2.37
C LEU A 44 -20.63 -1.26 -2.57
N PHE A 45 -19.52 -0.54 -2.36
CA PHE A 45 -18.16 -1.11 -2.46
C PHE A 45 -17.95 -2.29 -1.51
N ILE A 46 -18.29 -2.15 -0.23
CA ILE A 46 -18.10 -3.24 0.74
C ILE A 46 -19.02 -4.44 0.48
N ALA A 47 -20.20 -4.22 -0.12
CA ALA A 47 -21.08 -5.32 -0.54
C ALA A 47 -20.41 -6.17 -1.64
N ASP A 48 -19.84 -5.53 -2.66
CA ASP A 48 -19.10 -6.23 -3.72
C ASP A 48 -17.87 -6.94 -3.15
N CYS A 49 -17.16 -6.31 -2.20
CA CYS A 49 -16.01 -6.94 -1.57
C CYS A 49 -16.38 -8.24 -0.84
N LYS A 50 -17.50 -8.23 -0.10
CA LYS A 50 -18.00 -9.41 0.62
C LYS A 50 -18.40 -10.53 -0.35
N GLN A 51 -19.05 -10.18 -1.46
CA GLN A 51 -19.40 -11.15 -2.49
C GLN A 51 -18.15 -11.76 -3.13
N ALA A 52 -17.23 -10.92 -3.62
CA ALA A 52 -15.99 -11.38 -4.25
C ALA A 52 -15.14 -12.24 -3.31
N LEU A 53 -15.05 -11.88 -2.02
CA LEU A 53 -14.34 -12.68 -1.03
C LEU A 53 -15.01 -14.04 -0.80
N THR A 54 -16.34 -14.10 -0.86
CA THR A 54 -17.09 -15.36 -0.74
C THR A 54 -16.81 -16.27 -1.93
N ASP A 55 -16.82 -15.72 -3.14
CA ASP A 55 -16.55 -16.47 -4.38
C ASP A 55 -15.10 -17.02 -4.39
N LEU A 56 -14.12 -16.17 -4.04
CA LEU A 56 -12.71 -16.58 -3.95
C LEU A 56 -12.47 -17.69 -2.91
N ARG A 57 -13.22 -17.66 -1.79
CA ARG A 57 -13.17 -18.70 -0.77
C ARG A 57 -13.82 -20.00 -1.24
N ALA A 58 -14.94 -19.93 -1.95
CA ALA A 58 -15.61 -21.11 -2.51
C ALA A 58 -14.69 -21.87 -3.49
N GLU A 59 -13.84 -21.14 -4.22
CA GLU A 59 -12.86 -21.71 -5.14
C GLU A 59 -11.57 -22.21 -4.46
N SER A 60 -11.45 -22.11 -3.13
CA SER A 60 -10.28 -22.53 -2.34
C SER A 60 -8.94 -21.88 -2.77
N LYS A 61 -8.97 -20.65 -3.32
CA LYS A 61 -7.81 -19.93 -3.85
C LYS A 61 -7.12 -19.06 -2.78
N THR A 62 -6.40 -19.69 -1.85
CA THR A 62 -5.81 -19.00 -0.68
C THR A 62 -4.93 -17.80 -1.04
N GLN A 63 -4.06 -17.90 -2.06
CA GLN A 63 -3.22 -16.77 -2.45
C GLN A 63 -4.05 -15.58 -2.97
N GLN A 64 -5.07 -15.86 -3.79
CA GLN A 64 -5.94 -14.82 -4.34
C GLN A 64 -6.78 -14.15 -3.25
N VAL A 65 -7.21 -14.92 -2.25
CA VAL A 65 -7.88 -14.38 -1.06
C VAL A 65 -6.96 -13.41 -0.31
N GLN A 66 -5.70 -13.79 -0.08
CA GLN A 66 -4.72 -12.94 0.61
C GLN A 66 -4.45 -11.65 -0.19
N ASP A 67 -4.16 -11.78 -1.48
CA ASP A 67 -3.89 -10.65 -2.37
C ASP A 67 -5.10 -9.70 -2.46
N PHE A 68 -6.31 -10.27 -2.53
CA PHE A 68 -7.55 -9.51 -2.53
C PHE A 68 -7.73 -8.72 -1.24
N ILE A 69 -7.58 -9.38 -0.08
CA ILE A 69 -7.71 -8.74 1.23
C ILE A 69 -6.68 -7.61 1.35
N TYR A 70 -5.41 -7.91 1.09
CA TYR A 70 -4.32 -6.96 1.20
C TYR A 70 -4.53 -5.75 0.29
N SER A 71 -4.86 -5.97 -0.99
CA SER A 71 -5.05 -4.90 -1.97
C SER A 71 -6.20 -3.96 -1.60
N ASN A 72 -7.34 -4.51 -1.17
CA ASN A 72 -8.50 -3.68 -0.81
C ASN A 72 -8.25 -2.88 0.47
N ILE A 73 -7.70 -3.51 1.53
CA ILE A 73 -7.47 -2.85 2.83
C ILE A 73 -6.35 -1.80 2.73
N SER A 74 -5.26 -2.08 2.01
CA SER A 74 -4.10 -1.18 1.96
C SER A 74 -4.23 -0.05 0.94
N LYS A 75 -4.96 -0.27 -0.17
CA LYS A 75 -4.96 0.68 -1.30
C LYS A 75 -6.31 1.32 -1.59
N LYS A 76 -7.42 0.62 -1.34
CA LYS A 76 -8.76 1.08 -1.79
C LYS A 76 -9.59 1.64 -0.65
N MET A 77 -9.77 0.87 0.41
CA MET A 77 -10.59 1.25 1.57
C MET A 77 -10.16 2.58 2.20
N PRO A 78 -8.85 2.88 2.41
CA PRO A 78 -8.44 4.13 3.01
C PRO A 78 -8.90 5.37 2.24
N GLY A 79 -9.01 5.28 0.90
CA GLY A 79 -9.48 6.38 0.07
C GLY A 79 -10.94 6.79 0.30
N TYR A 80 -11.78 5.90 0.83
CA TYR A 80 -13.15 6.26 1.23
C TYR A 80 -13.18 7.04 2.54
N TRP A 81 -12.20 6.80 3.41
CA TRP A 81 -12.09 7.39 4.75
C TRP A 81 -11.36 8.73 4.76
N ASP A 82 -10.83 9.16 3.62
CA ASP A 82 -10.27 10.49 3.47
C ASP A 82 -11.31 11.57 3.85
N GLY A 83 -10.86 12.58 4.59
CA GLY A 83 -11.73 13.61 5.17
C GLY A 83 -12.58 13.19 6.37
N THR A 84 -12.51 11.93 6.83
CA THR A 84 -13.14 11.54 8.10
C THR A 84 -12.33 12.13 9.26
N VAL A 85 -13.01 12.71 10.25
CA VAL A 85 -12.35 13.28 11.43
C VAL A 85 -11.75 12.16 12.28
N TRP A 86 -10.52 12.37 12.75
CA TRP A 86 -9.88 11.48 13.71
C TRP A 86 -10.14 11.96 15.14
N ASP A 87 -10.53 11.04 16.02
CA ASP A 87 -10.74 11.32 17.45
C ASP A 87 -10.44 10.07 18.27
N PHE A 88 -9.86 10.23 19.46
CA PHE A 88 -9.53 9.12 20.35
C PHE A 88 -10.77 8.28 20.74
N ASN A 89 -11.92 8.94 20.91
CA ASN A 89 -13.20 8.31 21.22
C ASN A 89 -14.08 8.11 19.98
N GLY A 90 -13.53 8.33 18.78
CA GLY A 90 -14.28 8.21 17.53
C GLY A 90 -14.67 6.76 17.25
N THR A 91 -15.97 6.52 17.04
CA THR A 91 -16.51 5.17 16.81
C THR A 91 -17.32 5.03 15.52
N THR A 92 -17.33 6.05 14.64
CA THR A 92 -18.17 6.03 13.43
C THR A 92 -17.90 4.80 12.56
N ARG A 93 -18.94 4.37 11.85
CA ARG A 93 -18.87 3.29 10.84
C ARG A 93 -19.00 3.81 9.41
N LYS A 94 -19.16 5.12 9.26
CA LYS A 94 -19.46 5.74 7.98
C LYS A 94 -18.32 6.70 7.64
N PRO A 95 -17.61 6.47 6.53
CA PRO A 95 -16.59 7.39 6.07
C PRO A 95 -17.17 8.79 5.83
N GLY A 96 -16.46 9.82 6.28
CA GLY A 96 -16.87 11.22 6.14
C GLY A 96 -17.98 11.68 7.10
N GLU A 97 -18.50 10.81 7.97
CA GLU A 97 -19.53 11.15 8.96
C GLU A 97 -19.01 10.91 10.39
N GLY A 98 -19.04 11.94 11.24
CA GLY A 98 -18.56 11.83 12.63
C GLY A 98 -17.04 11.67 12.70
N SER A 99 -16.57 10.98 13.75
CA SER A 99 -15.13 10.74 13.98
C SER A 99 -14.80 9.27 14.21
N ILE A 100 -13.56 8.89 13.92
CA ILE A 100 -13.04 7.54 14.09
C ILE A 100 -11.67 7.53 14.80
N ALA A 101 -11.46 6.55 15.69
CA ALA A 101 -10.14 6.26 16.27
C ALA A 101 -9.34 5.27 15.41
N CYS A 102 -8.02 5.21 15.59
CA CYS A 102 -7.13 4.31 14.82
C CYS A 102 -7.54 2.84 14.92
N GLY A 103 -7.77 2.31 16.12
CA GLY A 103 -8.20 0.92 16.33
C GLY A 103 -9.57 0.63 15.71
N TYR A 104 -10.50 1.59 15.82
CA TYR A 104 -11.82 1.47 15.19
C TYR A 104 -11.73 1.52 13.66
N PHE A 105 -10.84 2.30 13.06
CA PHE A 105 -10.64 2.31 11.62
C PHE A 105 -10.17 0.95 11.10
N ILE A 106 -9.11 0.39 11.68
CA ILE A 106 -8.54 -0.91 11.26
C ILE A 106 -9.57 -2.03 11.41
N THR A 107 -10.26 -2.09 12.55
CA THR A 107 -11.26 -3.13 12.79
C THR A 107 -12.52 -2.94 11.94
N THR A 108 -12.91 -1.70 11.61
CA THR A 108 -14.01 -1.44 10.67
C THR A 108 -13.69 -1.99 9.29
N ILE A 109 -12.54 -1.66 8.72
CA ILE A 109 -12.20 -2.10 7.35
C ILE A 109 -11.99 -3.62 7.25
N LEU A 110 -11.46 -4.26 8.30
CA LEU A 110 -11.32 -5.72 8.39
C LEU A 110 -12.68 -6.43 8.47
N GLU A 111 -13.61 -5.91 9.27
CA GLU A 111 -14.97 -6.46 9.35
C GLU A 111 -15.74 -6.22 8.05
N ASP A 112 -15.62 -5.01 7.48
CA ASP A 112 -16.35 -4.59 6.29
C ASP A 112 -15.88 -5.31 5.01
N ILE A 113 -14.62 -5.78 4.94
CA ILE A 113 -14.19 -6.66 3.84
C ILE A 113 -14.78 -8.07 3.93
N GLY A 114 -15.34 -8.46 5.08
CA GLY A 114 -15.94 -9.77 5.32
C GLY A 114 -15.10 -10.73 6.16
N LEU A 115 -14.19 -10.23 7.00
CA LEU A 115 -13.57 -11.03 8.06
C LEU A 115 -14.50 -11.10 9.27
N LYS A 116 -14.58 -12.28 9.90
CA LYS A 116 -15.36 -12.49 11.11
C LYS A 116 -14.50 -12.12 12.31
N ILE A 117 -14.55 -10.85 12.72
CA ILE A 117 -13.81 -10.32 13.87
C ILE A 117 -14.75 -9.55 14.81
N SER A 118 -14.32 -9.30 16.05
CA SER A 118 -15.06 -8.41 16.96
C SER A 118 -14.52 -6.99 16.84
N ARG A 119 -15.23 -6.12 16.13
CA ARG A 119 -14.77 -4.73 15.92
C ARG A 119 -14.46 -4.00 17.22
N ILE A 120 -15.38 -4.06 18.19
CA ILE A 120 -15.26 -3.28 19.44
C ILE A 120 -14.12 -3.82 20.30
N LYS A 121 -14.09 -5.13 20.56
CA LYS A 121 -13.08 -5.73 21.44
C LYS A 121 -11.68 -5.45 20.91
N MET A 122 -11.44 -5.78 19.64
CA MET A 122 -10.11 -5.63 19.03
C MET A 122 -9.67 -4.18 18.85
N ALA A 123 -10.58 -3.21 18.84
CA ALA A 123 -10.23 -1.80 18.73
C ALA A 123 -9.73 -1.19 20.05
N GLN A 124 -9.95 -1.89 21.17
CA GLN A 124 -9.69 -1.41 22.54
C GLN A 124 -8.52 -2.12 23.23
N GLU A 125 -7.93 -3.12 22.58
CA GLU A 125 -6.71 -3.83 23.03
C GLU A 125 -5.44 -3.04 22.66
#